data_AF-A0A811R3X9-F1
#
_entry.id   AF-A0A811R3X9-F1
#
_cell.length_a   1.000
_cell.length_b   1.000
_cell.length_c   1.000
_cell.angle_alpha   90.00
_cell.angle_beta   90.00
_cell.angle_gamma   90.00
#
_symmetry.space_group_name_H-M   'P 1'
#
loop_
_entity.id
_entity.type
_entity.pdbx_description
1 polymer ?
#
loop_
_entity_poly.entity_id
_entity_poly.type
_entity_poly.pdbx_seq_one_letter_code
_entity_poly.pdbx_strand_id
1 'polypeptide(L)'
;MTSSTFTVSNYCSQPIWPGTLAGAGTPQLPTTGFRLDPGQSVQVPAPTGWSGRLWARTGCVFDADGRGACQTGDCSGRLECAGTGATPPATLFEVTLGKGTAGAADLDYYDVSLVDGYNLPVVAVPRARPGAGGGCNATGCMADLNRSCPRELQVDCGGGTVACRSACEAFGQDY
;
A
#
# COMPACT_ATOMS: atom_id res chain seq x y z
N MET A 1 0.16 -10.67 24.33
CA MET A 1 0.70 -10.38 22.98
C MET A 1 -0.25 -9.42 22.31
N THR A 2 0.21 -8.25 21.88
CA THR A 2 -0.65 -7.21 21.31
C THR A 2 -0.66 -7.32 19.80
N SER A 3 -1.84 -7.59 19.23
CA SER A 3 -2.10 -7.49 17.80
C SER A 3 -2.27 -6.03 17.40
N SER A 4 -1.75 -5.65 16.23
CA SER A 4 -2.01 -4.33 15.64
C SER A 4 -3.24 -4.41 14.73
N THR A 5 -3.86 -3.28 14.44
CA THR A 5 -5.00 -3.22 13.51
C THR A 5 -4.78 -2.06 12.56
N PHE A 6 -4.77 -2.36 11.26
CA PHE A 6 -4.75 -1.34 10.23
C PHE A 6 -6.18 -0.88 9.98
N THR A 7 -6.43 0.44 10.07
CA THR A 7 -7.69 1.03 9.62
C THR A 7 -7.46 1.65 8.26
N VAL A 8 -7.84 0.95 7.20
CA VAL A 8 -7.70 1.42 5.82
C VAL A 8 -8.91 2.27 5.48
N SER A 9 -8.70 3.51 5.07
CA SER A 9 -9.78 4.47 4.79
C SER A 9 -9.63 5.06 3.40
N ASN A 10 -10.71 5.12 2.63
CA ASN A 10 -10.71 5.75 1.32
C ASN A 10 -11.21 7.20 1.41
N TYR A 11 -10.28 8.16 1.29
CA TYR A 11 -10.61 9.59 1.19
C TYR A 11 -10.60 10.10 -0.26
N CYS A 12 -10.38 9.23 -1.25
CA CYS A 12 -10.49 9.57 -2.65
C CYS A 12 -11.96 9.69 -3.07
N SER A 13 -12.21 10.38 -4.18
CA SER A 13 -13.56 10.51 -4.76
C SER A 13 -14.00 9.29 -5.57
N GLN A 14 -13.12 8.32 -5.77
CA GLN A 14 -13.35 7.10 -6.54
C GLN A 14 -13.14 5.86 -5.67
N PRO A 15 -13.78 4.73 -6.01
CA PRO A 15 -13.47 3.46 -5.35
C PRO A 15 -11.99 3.09 -5.52
N ILE A 16 -11.43 2.51 -4.48
CA ILE A 16 -10.10 1.90 -4.49
C ILE A 16 -10.22 0.44 -4.13
N TRP A 17 -9.21 -0.35 -4.51
CA TRP A 17 -9.12 -1.74 -4.10
C TRP A 17 -7.82 -1.98 -3.37
N PRO A 18 -7.80 -1.86 -2.03
CA PRO A 18 -6.61 -2.15 -1.26
C PRO A 18 -6.12 -3.58 -1.50
N GLY A 19 -4.80 -3.75 -1.48
CA GLY A 19 -4.12 -5.04 -1.53
C GLY A 19 -3.15 -5.15 -0.37
N THR A 20 -2.90 -6.37 0.11
CA THR A 20 -1.93 -6.63 1.17
C THR A 20 -1.03 -7.80 0.80
N LEU A 21 0.25 -7.69 1.14
CA LEU A 21 1.21 -8.77 0.97
C LEU A 21 2.03 -8.92 2.24
N ALA A 22 1.99 -10.11 2.84
CA ALA A 22 2.88 -10.46 3.94
C ALA A 22 4.33 -10.65 3.45
N GLY A 23 5.28 -10.17 4.26
CA GLY A 23 6.70 -10.41 4.09
C GLY A 23 7.11 -11.82 4.54
N ALA A 24 8.34 -12.21 4.20
CA ALA A 24 8.86 -13.54 4.51
C ALA A 24 8.77 -13.87 6.00
N GLY A 25 8.30 -15.08 6.31
CA GLY A 25 8.17 -15.57 7.69
C GLY A 25 6.96 -15.00 8.44
N THR A 26 6.01 -14.35 7.77
CA THR A 26 4.75 -13.89 8.38
C THR A 26 3.54 -14.35 7.56
N PRO A 27 2.38 -14.62 8.19
CA PRO A 27 1.19 -15.08 7.46
C PRO A 27 0.51 -13.92 6.71
N GLN A 28 -0.24 -14.28 5.67
CA GLN A 28 -1.15 -13.32 5.02
C GLN A 28 -2.18 -12.79 6.04
N LEU A 29 -2.61 -11.54 5.84
CA LEU A 29 -3.70 -10.96 6.62
C LEU A 29 -5.03 -11.65 6.24
N PRO A 30 -6.11 -11.47 7.02
CA PRO A 30 -7.39 -12.15 6.77
C PRO A 30 -8.03 -11.86 5.40
N THR A 31 -7.64 -10.74 4.78
CA THR A 31 -7.92 -10.42 3.38
C THR A 31 -6.63 -9.90 2.75
N THR A 32 -6.41 -10.26 1.50
CA THR A 32 -5.31 -9.80 0.65
C THR A 32 -5.77 -8.83 -0.44
N GLY A 33 -7.07 -8.61 -0.59
CA GLY A 33 -7.60 -7.50 -1.36
C GLY A 33 -9.13 -7.40 -1.33
N PHE A 34 -9.62 -6.17 -1.29
CA PHE A 34 -11.04 -5.86 -1.15
C PHE A 34 -11.38 -4.55 -1.87
N ARG A 35 -12.67 -4.29 -2.13
CA ARG A 35 -13.15 -3.00 -2.63
C ARG A 35 -13.44 -2.07 -1.46
N LEU A 36 -13.10 -0.80 -1.60
CA LEU A 36 -13.40 0.24 -0.63
C LEU A 36 -13.94 1.49 -1.35
N ASP A 37 -15.23 1.78 -1.17
CA ASP A 37 -15.88 2.94 -1.79
C ASP A 37 -15.48 4.26 -1.07
N PRO A 38 -15.66 5.43 -1.71
CA PRO A 38 -15.37 6.72 -1.10
C PRO A 38 -15.99 6.90 0.29
N GLY A 39 -15.18 7.37 1.24
CA GLY A 39 -15.59 7.60 2.63
C GLY A 39 -15.70 6.35 3.50
N GLN A 40 -15.48 5.15 2.95
CA GLN A 40 -15.50 3.92 3.74
C GLN A 40 -14.16 3.64 4.43
N SER A 41 -14.24 2.90 5.54
CA SER A 41 -13.09 2.37 6.25
C SER A 41 -13.27 0.88 6.58
N VAL A 42 -12.18 0.12 6.53
CA VAL A 42 -12.12 -1.30 6.91
C VAL A 42 -10.98 -1.52 7.89
N GLN A 43 -11.23 -2.36 8.90
CA GLN A 43 -10.21 -2.81 9.84
C GLN A 43 -9.61 -4.13 9.39
N VAL A 44 -8.29 -4.19 9.29
CA VAL A 44 -7.53 -5.40 8.95
C VAL A 44 -6.60 -5.72 10.13
N PRO A 45 -6.91 -6.76 10.92
CA PRO A 45 -6.08 -7.12 12.06
C PRO A 45 -4.79 -7.79 11.57
N ALA A 46 -3.67 -7.43 12.19
CA ALA A 46 -2.36 -7.99 11.91
C ALA A 46 -1.82 -8.76 13.14
N PRO A 47 -1.23 -9.95 12.94
CA PRO A 47 -0.64 -10.70 14.04
C PRO A 47 0.56 -9.95 14.63
N THR A 48 0.92 -10.27 15.87
CA THR A 48 2.14 -9.76 16.49
C THR A 48 3.36 -10.15 15.65
N GLY A 49 4.28 -9.22 15.43
CA GLY A 49 5.48 -9.48 14.63
C GLY A 49 5.25 -9.44 13.11
N TRP A 50 4.07 -9.04 12.64
CA TRP A 50 3.76 -8.99 11.22
C TRP A 50 4.66 -7.99 10.48
N SER A 51 5.06 -8.36 9.28
CA SER A 51 5.83 -7.53 8.36
C SER A 51 5.24 -7.71 6.99
N GLY A 52 5.17 -6.64 6.21
CA GLY A 52 4.59 -6.69 4.89
C GLY A 52 4.29 -5.31 4.34
N ARG A 53 3.48 -5.28 3.29
CA ARG A 53 3.10 -4.07 2.59
C ARG A 53 1.63 -4.02 2.25
N LEU A 54 1.10 -2.80 2.20
CA LEU A 54 -0.24 -2.48 1.74
C LEU A 54 -0.13 -1.47 0.60
N TRP A 55 -1.05 -1.55 -0.35
CA TRP A 55 -1.18 -0.58 -1.44
C TRP A 55 -2.66 -0.46 -1.81
N ALA A 56 -2.98 0.48 -2.69
CA ALA A 56 -4.31 0.61 -3.26
C ALA A 56 -4.27 0.56 -4.78
N ARG A 57 -5.25 -0.10 -5.36
CA ARG A 57 -5.45 -0.24 -6.81
C ARG A 57 -6.56 0.69 -7.28
N THR A 58 -6.48 1.13 -8.52
CA THR A 58 -7.48 2.03 -9.13
C THR A 58 -7.97 1.48 -10.47
N GLY A 59 -9.18 1.90 -10.87
CA GLY A 59 -9.76 1.54 -12.16
C GLY A 59 -10.00 0.04 -12.33
N CYS A 60 -10.34 -0.67 -11.26
CA CYS A 60 -10.49 -2.11 -11.29
C CYS A 60 -11.87 -2.54 -11.82
N VAL A 61 -11.86 -3.61 -12.61
CA VAL A 61 -13.07 -4.33 -13.03
C VAL A 61 -12.84 -5.80 -12.74
N PHE A 62 -13.71 -6.39 -11.92
CA PHE A 62 -13.68 -7.81 -11.57
C PHE A 62 -15.03 -8.46 -11.89
N ASP A 63 -14.99 -9.72 -12.32
CA ASP A 63 -16.16 -10.58 -12.45
C ASP A 63 -16.63 -11.11 -11.08
N ALA A 64 -17.68 -11.95 -11.11
CA ALA A 64 -18.26 -12.54 -9.90
C ALA A 64 -17.31 -13.50 -9.15
N ASP A 65 -16.30 -14.04 -9.84
CA ASP A 65 -15.27 -14.90 -9.26
C ASP A 65 -14.08 -14.09 -8.74
N GLY A 66 -14.12 -12.76 -8.85
CA GLY A 66 -13.03 -11.87 -8.45
C GLY A 66 -11.85 -11.89 -9.42
N ARG A 67 -12.03 -12.28 -10.69
CA ARG A 67 -11.01 -12.19 -11.74
C ARG A 67 -11.23 -10.97 -12.61
N GLY A 68 -10.16 -10.35 -13.08
CA GLY A 68 -10.26 -9.10 -13.83
C GLY A 68 -8.92 -8.39 -13.96
N ALA A 69 -8.94 -7.07 -13.89
CA ALA A 69 -7.73 -6.24 -13.94
C ALA A 69 -7.96 -4.87 -13.30
N CYS A 70 -6.87 -4.24 -12.86
CA CYS A 70 -6.81 -2.85 -12.43
C CYS A 70 -5.90 -2.03 -13.36
N GLN A 71 -6.20 -0.73 -13.49
CA GLN A 71 -5.34 0.18 -14.25
C GLN A 71 -4.00 0.44 -13.55
N THR A 72 -3.99 0.47 -12.21
CA THR A 72 -2.77 0.66 -11.42
C THR A 72 -2.71 -0.32 -10.25
N GLY A 73 -1.50 -0.74 -9.88
CA GLY A 73 -1.24 -1.60 -8.72
C GLY A 73 -1.81 -3.02 -8.78
N ASP A 74 -2.22 -3.49 -9.97
CA ASP A 74 -2.86 -4.79 -10.14
C ASP A 74 -2.02 -5.96 -9.58
N CYS A 75 -2.67 -7.00 -9.07
CA CYS A 75 -2.00 -8.15 -8.45
C CYS A 75 -2.38 -9.46 -9.13
N SER A 76 -2.01 -9.57 -10.43
CA SER A 76 -2.29 -10.74 -11.30
C SER A 76 -3.78 -10.95 -11.59
N GLY A 77 -4.52 -9.86 -11.76
CA GLY A 77 -5.90 -9.86 -12.22
C GLY A 77 -6.88 -10.47 -11.24
N ARG A 78 -6.62 -10.34 -9.93
CA ARG A 78 -7.43 -10.93 -8.86
C ARG A 78 -7.87 -9.87 -7.86
N LEU A 79 -9.10 -9.96 -7.38
CA LEU A 79 -9.59 -9.13 -6.28
C LEU A 79 -8.77 -9.39 -5.01
N GLU A 80 -8.64 -10.66 -4.64
CA GLU A 80 -7.77 -11.13 -3.56
C GLU A 80 -6.38 -11.45 -4.12
N CYS A 81 -5.36 -10.70 -3.71
CA CYS A 81 -4.01 -10.78 -4.28
C CYS A 81 -3.28 -12.11 -3.97
N ALA A 82 -3.71 -12.83 -2.94
CA ALA A 82 -3.30 -14.21 -2.63
C ALA A 82 -1.77 -14.42 -2.63
N GLY A 83 -1.01 -13.48 -2.05
CA GLY A 83 0.45 -13.55 -1.99
C GLY A 83 1.19 -12.94 -3.19
N THR A 84 0.46 -12.34 -4.14
CA THR A 84 1.03 -11.57 -5.25
C THR A 84 1.17 -10.10 -4.84
N GLY A 85 2.31 -9.48 -5.15
CA GLY A 85 2.52 -8.05 -4.96
C GLY A 85 1.79 -7.20 -6.02
N ALA A 86 1.80 -5.88 -5.79
CA ALA A 86 1.40 -4.91 -6.81
C ALA A 86 2.31 -5.02 -8.03
N THR A 87 1.73 -4.93 -9.22
CA THR A 87 2.45 -4.59 -10.45
C THR A 87 2.76 -3.09 -10.39
N PRO A 88 4.03 -2.67 -10.38
CA PRO A 88 4.39 -1.25 -10.42
C PRO A 88 3.84 -0.54 -11.67
N PRO A 89 3.58 0.77 -11.61
CA PRO A 89 3.79 1.65 -10.47
C PRO A 89 2.72 1.57 -9.37
N ALA A 90 3.15 1.58 -8.10
CA ALA A 90 2.27 1.63 -6.94
C ALA A 90 2.94 2.29 -5.74
N THR A 91 2.23 3.22 -5.08
CA THR A 91 2.63 3.73 -3.77
C THR A 91 2.41 2.66 -2.72
N LEU A 92 3.46 2.34 -1.96
CA LEU A 92 3.44 1.29 -0.94
C LEU A 92 3.45 1.89 0.46
N PHE A 93 2.66 1.32 1.36
CA PHE A 93 2.89 1.43 2.80
C PHE A 93 3.59 0.15 3.26
N GLU A 94 4.81 0.28 3.77
CA GLU A 94 5.65 -0.82 4.22
C GLU A 94 5.74 -0.77 5.74
N VAL A 95 5.67 -1.94 6.40
CA VAL A 95 5.65 -2.00 7.87
C VAL A 95 6.27 -3.29 8.38
N THR A 96 6.96 -3.18 9.51
CA THR A 96 7.49 -4.28 10.30
C THR A 96 7.19 -4.00 11.77
N LEU A 97 6.33 -4.81 12.37
CA LEU A 97 5.83 -4.63 13.73
C LEU A 97 6.68 -5.40 14.75
N GLY A 98 7.07 -4.74 15.85
CA GLY A 98 7.72 -5.37 17.01
C GLY A 98 9.03 -6.11 16.71
N LYS A 99 9.81 -5.69 15.70
CA LYS A 99 11.11 -6.29 15.35
C LYS A 99 12.28 -5.29 15.39
N GLY A 100 12.22 -4.34 16.31
CA GLY A 100 13.34 -3.47 16.70
C GLY A 100 14.68 -4.20 16.88
N THR A 101 15.79 -3.56 16.54
CA THR A 101 17.15 -4.11 16.75
C THR A 101 17.56 -4.06 18.22
N ALA A 102 18.63 -4.79 18.59
CA ALA A 102 19.11 -4.89 19.97
C ALA A 102 19.38 -3.50 20.60
N GLY A 103 18.73 -3.22 21.73
CA GLY A 103 18.69 -1.90 22.38
C GLY A 103 17.36 -1.15 22.19
N ALA A 104 16.54 -1.59 21.24
CA ALA A 104 15.23 -1.05 20.90
C ALA A 104 14.22 -2.17 20.57
N ALA A 105 14.32 -3.31 21.26
CA ALA A 105 13.38 -4.43 21.09
C ALA A 105 11.93 -3.93 21.23
N ASP A 106 11.02 -4.47 20.42
CA ASP A 106 9.60 -4.12 20.34
C ASP A 106 9.22 -2.79 19.64
N LEU A 107 10.12 -2.17 18.87
CA LEU A 107 9.74 -1.06 17.97
C LEU A 107 9.08 -1.53 16.67
N ASP A 108 8.14 -0.71 16.20
CA ASP A 108 7.55 -0.78 14.87
C ASP A 108 8.33 0.14 13.90
N TYR A 109 8.64 -0.36 12.70
CA TYR A 109 9.18 0.43 11.60
C TYR A 109 8.17 0.48 10.47
N TYR A 110 7.98 1.65 9.88
CA TYR A 110 7.03 1.83 8.80
C TYR A 110 7.38 3.06 7.97
N ASP A 111 7.01 3.01 6.70
CA ASP A 111 7.21 4.10 5.75
C ASP A 111 6.17 4.04 4.62
N VAL A 112 5.99 5.16 3.93
CA VAL A 112 5.34 5.19 2.62
C VAL A 112 6.44 5.32 1.59
N SER A 113 6.53 4.34 0.70
CA SER A 113 7.59 4.16 -0.28
C SER A 113 7.09 4.43 -1.70
N LEU A 114 7.92 5.13 -2.46
CA LEU A 114 7.75 5.39 -3.89
C LEU A 114 8.83 4.69 -4.73
N VAL A 115 9.54 3.71 -4.14
CA VAL A 115 10.56 2.92 -4.83
C VAL A 115 9.94 2.19 -6.03
N ASP A 116 8.72 1.68 -5.86
CA ASP A 116 7.92 1.03 -6.90
C ASP A 116 7.03 2.05 -7.66
N GLY A 117 7.36 3.34 -7.61
CA GLY A 117 6.60 4.41 -8.27
C GLY A 117 5.42 4.93 -7.44
N TYR A 118 4.54 5.67 -8.12
CA TYR A 118 3.41 6.37 -7.52
C TYR A 118 2.14 6.13 -8.34
N ASN A 119 1.01 5.91 -7.68
CA ASN A 119 -0.30 5.88 -8.35
C ASN A 119 -1.35 6.74 -7.65
N LEU A 120 -1.34 6.80 -6.31
CA LEU A 120 -2.26 7.64 -5.53
C LEU A 120 -1.63 8.12 -4.21
N PRO A 121 -2.13 9.22 -3.60
CA PRO A 121 -1.63 9.71 -2.33
C PRO A 121 -1.94 8.75 -1.18
N VAL A 122 -0.93 8.42 -0.37
CA VAL A 122 -1.08 7.54 0.80
C VAL A 122 -0.42 8.20 2.01
N VAL A 123 -1.09 8.14 3.15
CA VAL A 123 -0.56 8.57 4.45
C VAL A 123 -0.85 7.49 5.48
N ALA A 124 0.17 7.11 6.23
CA ALA A 124 0.05 6.27 7.41
C ALA A 124 0.22 7.11 8.68
N VAL A 125 -0.80 7.09 9.52
CA VAL A 125 -0.82 7.80 10.80
C VAL A 125 -0.89 6.78 11.94
N PRO A 126 0.20 6.56 12.67
CA PRO A 126 0.18 5.70 13.84
C PRO A 126 -0.80 6.21 14.89
N ARG A 127 -1.57 5.31 15.48
CA ARG A 127 -2.47 5.62 16.59
C ARG A 127 -1.86 5.04 17.86
N ALA A 128 -1.18 5.89 18.63
CA ALA A 128 -0.56 5.49 19.87
C ALA A 128 -1.59 4.90 20.85
N ARG A 129 -1.16 3.90 21.62
CA ARG A 129 -1.95 3.40 22.74
C ARG A 129 -1.96 4.47 23.84
N PRO A 130 -3.09 4.71 24.53
CA PRO A 130 -3.09 5.55 25.72
C PRO A 130 -2.02 5.04 26.71
N GLY A 131 -1.11 5.92 27.15
CA GLY A 131 -0.03 5.58 28.09
C GLY A 131 1.25 5.00 27.48
N ALA A 132 1.32 4.78 26.15
CA ALA A 132 2.59 4.50 25.49
C ALA A 132 3.40 5.80 25.38
N GLY A 133 4.52 5.89 26.12
CA GLY A 133 5.45 7.01 26.01
C GLY A 133 6.17 6.97 24.66
N GLY A 134 6.09 8.06 23.90
CA GLY A 134 6.71 8.20 22.57
C GLY A 134 5.66 8.38 21.47
N GLY A 135 5.70 9.52 20.77
CA GLY A 135 4.87 9.76 19.59
C GLY A 135 5.53 9.17 18.34
N CYS A 136 4.78 8.39 17.56
CA CYS A 136 5.21 7.92 16.25
C CYS A 136 4.73 8.92 15.18
N ASN A 137 5.65 9.39 14.32
CA ASN A 137 5.32 10.37 13.29
C ASN A 137 4.49 9.75 12.16
N ALA A 138 3.60 10.54 11.56
CA ALA A 138 2.98 10.15 10.31
C ALA A 138 4.01 10.11 9.17
N THR A 139 3.79 9.24 8.19
CA THR A 139 4.59 9.15 6.95
C THR A 139 3.64 9.07 5.76
N GLY A 140 4.03 9.64 4.62
CA GLY A 140 3.14 9.69 3.47
C GLY A 140 3.57 10.62 2.37
N CYS A 141 2.89 10.48 1.23
CA CYS A 141 2.93 11.40 0.11
C CYS A 141 1.49 11.88 -0.15
N MET A 142 1.21 13.14 0.20
CA MET A 142 -0.11 13.75 -0.05
C MET A 142 -0.20 14.48 -1.39
N ALA A 143 0.94 14.71 -2.05
CA ALA A 143 0.98 15.41 -3.32
C ALA A 143 0.51 14.50 -4.46
N ASP A 144 -0.25 15.06 -5.40
CA ASP A 144 -0.63 14.36 -6.62
C ASP A 144 0.53 14.37 -7.65
N LEU A 145 1.43 13.40 -7.52
CA LEU A 145 2.63 13.32 -8.37
C LEU A 145 2.31 13.02 -9.83
N ASN A 146 1.11 12.52 -10.15
CA ASN A 146 0.70 12.25 -11.54
C ASN A 146 0.66 13.55 -12.36
N ARG A 147 0.38 14.70 -11.73
CA ARG A 147 0.32 16.02 -12.40
C ARG A 147 1.69 16.56 -12.82
N SER A 148 2.74 16.16 -12.13
CA SER A 148 4.12 16.61 -12.37
C SER A 148 5.04 15.46 -12.80
N CYS A 149 4.48 14.30 -13.12
CA CYS A 149 5.24 13.14 -13.54
C CYS A 149 5.97 13.44 -14.86
N PRO A 150 7.30 13.31 -14.94
CA PRO A 150 8.06 13.46 -16.18
C PRO A 150 7.51 12.53 -17.27
N ARG A 151 7.50 12.98 -18.52
CA ARG A 151 6.85 12.28 -19.63
C ARG A 151 7.34 10.84 -19.79
N GLU A 152 8.63 10.63 -19.59
CA GLU A 152 9.32 9.35 -19.67
C GLU A 152 8.94 8.37 -18.55
N LEU A 153 8.29 8.84 -17.48
CA LEU A 153 7.82 8.04 -16.35
C LEU A 153 6.29 7.87 -16.32
N GLN A 154 5.55 8.53 -17.22
CA GLN A 154 4.08 8.52 -17.19
C GLN A 154 3.49 7.16 -17.60
N VAL A 155 2.45 6.74 -16.88
CA VAL A 155 1.51 5.70 -17.32
C VAL A 155 0.19 6.37 -17.64
N ASP A 156 -0.28 6.23 -18.88
CA ASP A 156 -1.57 6.76 -19.36
C ASP A 156 -2.53 5.61 -19.72
N CYS A 157 -3.80 5.78 -19.38
CA CYS A 157 -4.89 4.83 -19.66
C CYS A 157 -6.04 5.46 -20.47
N GLY A 158 -5.76 6.47 -21.30
CA GLY A 158 -6.72 7.11 -22.21
C GLY A 158 -7.37 8.38 -21.67
N GLY A 159 -6.81 8.97 -20.62
CA GLY A 159 -7.38 10.14 -19.93
C GLY A 159 -6.36 11.02 -19.21
N GLY A 160 -5.07 10.80 -19.46
CA GLY A 160 -3.95 11.44 -18.78
C GLY A 160 -3.20 10.48 -17.84
N THR A 161 -2.16 10.99 -17.21
CA THR A 161 -1.30 10.22 -16.31
C THR A 161 -2.09 9.66 -15.13
N VAL A 162 -2.19 8.34 -15.05
CA VAL A 162 -2.85 7.62 -13.95
C VAL A 162 -1.86 7.11 -12.90
N ALA A 163 -0.58 7.02 -13.27
CA ALA A 163 0.51 6.64 -12.37
C ALA A 163 1.85 7.15 -12.92
N CYS A 164 2.85 7.20 -12.05
CA CYS A 164 4.21 7.62 -12.34
C CYS A 164 5.19 6.53 -11.94
N ARG A 165 5.96 6.03 -12.90
CA ARG A 165 7.01 5.04 -12.70
C ARG A 165 8.15 5.63 -11.87
N SER A 166 8.83 4.78 -11.10
CA SER A 166 10.15 5.15 -10.58
C SER A 166 11.19 5.04 -11.69
N ALA A 167 12.34 5.70 -11.51
CA ALA A 167 13.47 5.56 -12.45
C ALA A 167 13.96 4.10 -12.54
N CYS A 168 13.91 3.36 -11.42
CA CYS A 168 14.28 1.94 -11.39
C CYS A 168 13.40 1.12 -12.34
N GLU A 169 12.07 1.31 -12.26
CA GLU A 169 11.12 0.61 -13.14
C GLU A 169 11.28 1.05 -14.61
N ALA A 170 11.44 2.35 -14.86
CA ALA A 170 11.47 2.88 -16.22
C ALA A 170 12.77 2.59 -16.97
N PHE A 171 13.91 2.54 -16.26
CA PHE A 171 15.23 2.47 -16.90
C PHE A 171 16.03 1.20 -16.56
N GLY A 172 15.75 0.54 -15.44
CA GLY A 172 16.41 -0.71 -15.05
C GLY A 172 17.93 -0.61 -14.90
N GLN A 173 18.45 0.56 -14.53
CA GLN A 173 19.89 0.80 -14.35
C GLN A 173 20.23 0.89 -12.87
N ASP A 174 21.19 0.06 -12.44
CA ASP A 174 21.93 0.27 -11.20
C ASP A 174 22.97 1.37 -11.48
N TYR A 175 22.89 2.50 -10.79
CA TYR A 175 23.85 3.60 -10.94
C TYR A 175 25.19 3.30 -10.28
#